data_AF-A0A2N1FBA9-F1
#
_entry.id   AF-A0A2N1FBA9-F1
#
_cell.length_a   1.000
_cell.length_b   1.000
_cell.length_c   1.000
_cell.angle_alpha   90.00
_cell.angle_beta   90.00
_cell.angle_gamma   90.00
#
_symmetry.space_group_name_H-M   'P 1'
#
loop_
_entity.id
_entity.type
_entity.pdbx_description
1 polymer ?
#
loop_
_entity_poly.entity_id
_entity_poly.type
_entity_poly.pdbx_seq_one_letter_code
_entity_poly.pdbx_strand_id
1 'polypeptide(L)'
;MSQTKNVAEVAAAMQTVTKKFEWTLSAFEKQGNLWLQWSTNAPFRAQQDKIEVYANGWPSNPDSNAKAWTWADAKNSPWDSGLRWGSDWYCARIAQSAPNGPYVYVEQIITKE
;
A
#
# COMPACT_ATOMS: atom_id res chain seq x y z
N MET A 1 -16.14 -22.93 58.35
CA MET A 1 -14.71 -23.03 57.99
C MET A 1 -14.61 -23.06 56.47
N SER A 2 -13.91 -22.07 55.93
CA SER A 2 -13.78 -21.74 54.51
C SER A 2 -12.95 -22.76 53.73
N GLN A 3 -13.26 -22.92 52.44
CA GLN A 3 -12.23 -23.09 51.42
C GLN A 3 -12.63 -22.32 50.15
N THR A 4 -12.13 -21.09 50.04
CA THR A 4 -12.13 -20.32 48.80
C THR A 4 -11.05 -20.92 47.90
N LYS A 5 -11.45 -21.59 46.81
CA LYS A 5 -10.50 -22.04 45.77
C LYS A 5 -9.97 -20.81 45.04
N ASN A 6 -8.72 -20.45 45.30
CA ASN A 6 -7.96 -19.51 44.48
C ASN A 6 -7.80 -20.09 43.08
N VAL A 7 -8.57 -19.57 42.11
CA VAL A 7 -8.28 -19.75 40.69
C VAL A 7 -7.22 -18.72 40.34
N ALA A 8 -5.95 -19.10 40.52
CA ALA A 8 -4.84 -18.32 39.99
C ALA A 8 -4.84 -18.50 38.46
N GLU A 9 -5.35 -17.51 37.76
CA GLU A 9 -5.24 -17.39 36.31
C GLU A 9 -3.77 -17.17 35.96
N VAL A 10 -3.05 -18.25 35.66
CA VAL A 10 -1.67 -18.18 35.19
C VAL A 10 -1.72 -17.76 33.72
N ALA A 11 -1.64 -16.46 33.47
CA ALA A 11 -1.32 -15.97 32.14
C ALA A 11 0.04 -16.58 31.74
N ALA A 12 0.02 -17.52 30.78
CA ALA A 12 1.23 -18.10 30.24
C ALA A 12 2.13 -16.98 29.71
N ALA A 13 3.46 -17.13 29.86
CA ALA A 13 4.42 -16.12 29.41
C ALA A 13 4.23 -15.83 27.91
N MET A 14 3.84 -14.60 27.58
CA MET A 14 3.66 -14.15 26.20
C MET A 14 5.01 -14.18 25.48
N GLN A 15 5.06 -14.87 24.34
CA GLN A 15 6.20 -14.85 23.43
C GLN A 15 5.81 -14.07 22.16
N THR A 16 6.68 -13.17 21.74
CA THR A 16 6.44 -12.31 20.56
C THR A 16 7.54 -12.54 19.53
N VAL A 17 7.12 -12.72 18.27
CA VAL A 17 8.03 -12.75 17.11
C VAL A 17 7.56 -11.68 16.13
N THR A 18 8.50 -10.91 15.59
CA THR A 18 8.23 -9.84 14.63
C THR A 18 8.94 -10.16 13.31
N LYS A 19 8.30 -9.82 12.19
CA LYS A 19 8.89 -9.84 10.85
C LYS A 19 8.71 -8.47 10.18
N LYS A 20 9.57 -8.16 9.21
CA LYS A 20 9.47 -6.98 8.36
C LYS A 20 9.36 -7.41 6.91
N PHE A 21 8.57 -6.67 6.15
CA PHE A 21 8.40 -6.86 4.70
C PHE A 21 8.62 -5.53 4.01
N GLU A 22 9.03 -5.58 2.75
CA GLU A 22 9.34 -4.42 1.93
C GLU A 22 8.37 -4.34 0.76
N TRP A 23 8.02 -3.11 0.42
CA TRP A 23 7.17 -2.74 -0.71
C TRP A 23 7.94 -1.67 -1.49
N THR A 24 7.96 -1.80 -2.81
CA THR A 24 8.64 -0.87 -3.72
C THR A 24 7.68 -0.38 -4.79
N LEU A 25 7.78 0.93 -5.09
CA LEU A 25 7.09 1.60 -6.19
C LEU A 25 8.09 2.46 -6.96
N SER A 26 8.13 2.27 -8.28
CA SER A 26 8.98 2.99 -9.21
C SER A 26 8.14 3.64 -10.30
N ALA A 27 8.42 4.90 -10.61
CA ALA A 27 7.88 5.61 -11.75
C ALA A 27 8.98 5.86 -12.78
N PHE A 28 8.71 5.58 -14.04
CA PHE A 28 9.69 5.74 -15.12
C PHE A 28 9.04 6.13 -16.44
N GLU A 29 9.85 6.76 -17.30
CA GLU A 29 9.48 7.10 -18.67
C GLU A 29 9.74 5.91 -19.59
N LYS A 30 8.78 5.65 -20.50
CA LYS A 30 8.98 4.75 -21.62
C LYS A 30 8.12 5.22 -22.79
N GLN A 31 8.77 5.61 -23.89
CA GLN A 31 8.12 6.08 -25.14
C GLN A 31 7.21 7.30 -24.94
N GLY A 32 7.60 8.21 -24.06
CA GLY A 32 6.91 9.44 -23.69
C GLY A 32 5.79 9.23 -22.67
N ASN A 33 5.56 8.02 -22.19
CA ASN A 33 4.47 7.70 -21.27
C ASN A 33 4.98 7.44 -19.85
N LEU A 34 4.11 7.70 -18.88
CA LEU A 34 4.31 7.40 -17.47
C LEU A 34 4.00 5.92 -17.21
N TRP A 35 5.04 5.18 -16.86
CA TRP A 35 4.94 3.80 -16.43
C TRP A 35 5.20 3.66 -14.93
N LEU A 36 4.50 2.72 -14.31
CA LEU A 36 4.65 2.38 -12.91
C LEU A 36 4.99 0.90 -12.74
N GLN A 37 5.95 0.60 -11.88
CA GLN A 37 6.32 -0.75 -11.51
C GLN A 37 6.37 -0.87 -10.00
N TRP A 38 5.86 -1.97 -9.48
CA TRP A 38 5.87 -2.24 -8.06
C TRP A 38 6.21 -3.70 -7.77
N SER A 39 6.76 -3.94 -6.57
CA SER A 39 7.06 -5.28 -6.07
C SER A 39 7.01 -5.33 -4.54
N THR A 40 6.85 -6.53 -3.98
CA THR A 40 6.93 -6.76 -2.53
C THR A 40 7.52 -8.14 -2.25
N ASN A 41 8.18 -8.30 -1.10
CA ASN A 41 8.57 -9.60 -0.57
C ASN A 41 7.58 -10.14 0.49
N ALA A 42 6.49 -9.43 0.75
CA ALA A 42 5.44 -9.91 1.63
C ALA A 42 4.81 -11.18 1.02
N PRO A 43 4.61 -12.25 1.81
CA PRO A 43 3.99 -13.48 1.32
C PRO A 43 2.49 -13.34 1.07
N PHE A 44 1.93 -12.15 1.34
CA PHE A 44 0.54 -11.78 1.14
C PHE A 44 0.46 -10.41 0.49
N ARG A 45 -0.64 -10.15 -0.21
CA ARG A 45 -0.95 -8.84 -0.78
C ARG A 45 -1.53 -7.93 0.29
N ALA A 46 -1.39 -6.62 0.10
CA ALA A 46 -2.08 -5.66 0.94
C ALA A 46 -3.58 -5.73 0.60
N GLN A 47 -4.43 -5.41 1.58
CA GLN A 47 -5.87 -5.57 1.44
C GLN A 47 -6.40 -4.58 0.39
N GLN A 48 -7.04 -5.12 -0.66
CA GLN A 48 -7.67 -4.36 -1.75
C GLN A 48 -6.78 -3.26 -2.35
N ASP A 49 -5.50 -3.56 -2.59
CA ASP A 49 -4.53 -2.55 -2.97
C ASP A 49 -4.59 -2.12 -4.45
N LYS A 50 -4.39 -0.82 -4.66
CA LYS A 50 -4.45 -0.15 -5.97
C LYS A 50 -3.19 0.66 -6.20
N ILE A 51 -2.88 0.88 -7.48
CA ILE A 51 -1.89 1.84 -7.95
C ILE A 51 -2.66 3.00 -8.56
N GLU A 52 -2.42 4.22 -8.09
CA GLU A 52 -3.12 5.42 -8.53
C GLU A 52 -2.15 6.54 -8.87
N VAL A 53 -2.57 7.41 -9.80
CA VAL A 53 -1.83 8.61 -10.22
C VAL A 53 -2.71 9.85 -10.04
N TYR A 54 -2.17 10.89 -9.40
CA TYR A 54 -2.83 12.18 -9.19
C TYR A 54 -2.02 13.33 -9.79
N ALA A 55 -2.70 14.42 -10.16
CA ALA A 55 -2.08 15.60 -10.78
C ALA A 55 -1.87 16.79 -9.83
N ASN A 56 -2.63 16.88 -8.72
CA ASN A 56 -2.75 18.10 -7.92
C ASN A 56 -2.41 17.85 -6.45
N GLY A 57 -1.31 17.15 -6.18
CA GLY A 57 -0.95 16.75 -4.81
C GLY A 57 -1.61 15.45 -4.37
N TRP A 58 -1.42 15.13 -3.08
CA TRP A 58 -2.00 13.96 -2.43
C TRP A 58 -3.42 14.26 -1.93
N PRO A 59 -4.45 13.57 -2.42
CA PRO A 59 -5.79 13.66 -1.85
C PRO A 59 -5.84 13.27 -0.37
N SER A 60 -6.76 13.87 0.40
CA SER A 60 -7.01 13.48 1.79
C SER A 60 -7.66 12.09 1.91
N ASN A 61 -8.54 11.74 0.97
CA ASN A 61 -8.97 10.37 0.74
C ASN A 61 -8.13 9.77 -0.40
N PRO A 62 -7.24 8.80 -0.14
CA PRO A 62 -6.37 8.25 -1.17
C PRO A 62 -7.14 7.64 -2.35
N ASP A 63 -8.29 7.01 -2.12
CA ASP A 63 -9.12 6.42 -3.19
C ASP A 63 -10.06 7.46 -3.82
N SER A 64 -9.52 8.63 -4.19
CA SER A 64 -10.31 9.69 -4.81
C SER A 64 -9.49 10.50 -5.81
N ASN A 65 -10.16 11.00 -6.86
CA ASN A 65 -9.58 11.92 -7.84
C ASN A 65 -8.36 11.39 -8.61
N ALA A 66 -8.19 10.06 -8.69
CA ALA A 66 -7.19 9.45 -9.55
C ALA A 66 -7.41 9.85 -11.01
N LYS A 67 -6.32 10.22 -11.69
CA LYS A 67 -6.27 10.43 -13.15
C LYS A 67 -6.16 9.11 -13.89
N ALA A 68 -5.47 8.15 -13.30
CA ALA A 68 -5.38 6.77 -13.77
C ALA A 68 -5.25 5.86 -12.55
N TRP A 69 -5.81 4.65 -12.63
CA TRP A 69 -5.61 3.63 -11.61
C TRP A 69 -5.66 2.21 -12.17
N THR A 70 -5.04 1.28 -11.46
CA THR A 70 -5.16 -0.16 -11.68
C THR A 70 -5.06 -0.92 -10.35
N TRP A 71 -5.52 -2.16 -10.31
CA TRP A 71 -5.25 -3.03 -9.17
C TRP A 71 -3.75 -3.30 -9.07
N ALA A 72 -3.20 -3.32 -7.86
CA ALA A 72 -1.76 -3.55 -7.61
C ALA A 72 -1.36 -5.04 -7.79
N ASP A 73 -1.97 -5.71 -8.77
CA ASP A 73 -1.67 -7.08 -9.09
C ASP A 73 -0.31 -7.24 -9.78
N ALA A 74 0.44 -8.28 -9.43
CA ALA A 74 1.73 -8.56 -10.06
C ALA A 74 1.65 -8.66 -11.60
N LYS A 75 0.54 -9.18 -12.15
CA LYS A 75 0.31 -9.28 -13.59
C LYS A 75 0.15 -7.92 -14.30
N ASN A 76 -0.16 -6.87 -13.54
CA ASN A 76 -0.31 -5.51 -14.06
C ASN A 76 1.01 -4.74 -14.00
N SER A 77 2.05 -5.26 -13.35
CA SER A 77 3.35 -4.61 -13.19
C SER A 77 4.36 -5.12 -14.23
N PRO A 78 5.05 -4.26 -15.00
CA PRO A 78 4.89 -2.81 -15.07
C PRO A 78 3.62 -2.40 -15.84
N TRP A 79 3.06 -1.25 -15.47
CA TRP A 79 1.81 -0.70 -15.99
C TRP A 79 2.04 0.61 -16.75
N ASP A 80 1.51 0.74 -17.97
CA ASP A 80 1.35 2.03 -18.65
C ASP A 80 0.10 2.73 -18.11
N SER A 81 0.27 3.88 -17.46
CA SER A 81 -0.85 4.65 -16.92
C SER A 81 -1.72 5.30 -18.00
N GLY A 82 -1.26 5.34 -19.25
CA GLY A 82 -1.87 6.10 -20.34
C GLY A 82 -1.63 7.60 -20.26
N LEU A 83 -0.94 8.08 -19.23
CA LEU A 83 -0.55 9.48 -19.05
C LEU A 83 0.82 9.73 -19.66
N ARG A 84 1.07 10.96 -20.10
CA ARG A 84 2.40 11.40 -20.54
C ARG A 84 3.34 11.51 -19.36
N TRP A 85 4.61 11.13 -19.55
CA TRP A 85 5.65 11.42 -18.57
C TRP A 85 5.82 12.94 -18.42
N GLY A 86 6.16 13.38 -17.21
CA GLY A 86 6.38 14.78 -16.85
C GLY A 86 6.64 14.90 -15.35
N SER A 87 6.89 16.12 -14.86
CA SER A 87 7.02 16.40 -13.43
C SER A 87 5.66 16.43 -12.73
N ASP A 88 5.69 16.30 -11.39
CA ASP A 88 4.53 16.51 -10.52
C ASP A 88 3.35 15.55 -10.73
N TRP A 89 3.62 14.35 -11.25
CA TRP A 89 2.72 13.22 -11.07
C TRP A 89 2.91 12.62 -9.69
N TYR A 90 1.83 12.57 -8.93
CA TYR A 90 1.78 12.00 -7.60
C TYR A 90 1.31 10.55 -7.73
N CYS A 91 2.24 9.59 -7.68
CA CYS A 91 1.96 8.18 -7.89
C CYS A 91 1.99 7.43 -6.56
N ALA A 92 0.96 6.63 -6.26
CA ALA A 92 0.90 5.89 -5.01
C ALA A 92 0.43 4.46 -5.18
N ARG A 93 0.87 3.60 -4.27
CA ARG A 93 0.14 2.39 -3.92
C ARG A 93 -0.73 2.72 -2.71
N ILE A 94 -2.01 2.44 -2.79
CA ILE A 94 -2.96 2.59 -1.68
C ILE A 94 -3.52 1.22 -1.32
N ALA A 95 -3.86 1.02 -0.05
CA ALA A 95 -4.51 -0.19 0.41
C ALA A 95 -5.56 0.11 1.47
N GLN A 96 -6.56 -0.76 1.59
CA GLN A 96 -7.57 -0.63 2.64
C GLN A 96 -6.94 -0.98 3.99
N SER A 97 -7.11 -0.11 4.99
CA SER A 97 -6.68 -0.41 6.35
C SER A 97 -7.50 -1.56 6.94
N ALA A 98 -6.85 -2.49 7.65
CA ALA A 98 -7.55 -3.59 8.30
C ALA A 98 -8.39 -3.09 9.51
N PRO A 99 -9.52 -3.72 9.84
CA PRO A 99 -10.11 -4.87 9.15
C PRO A 99 -10.91 -4.52 7.88
N ASN A 100 -11.44 -3.30 7.75
CA ASN A 100 -12.18 -2.77 6.58
C ASN A 100 -12.32 -1.23 6.72
N GLY A 101 -11.22 -0.55 7.05
CA GLY A 101 -11.17 0.89 7.26
C GLY A 101 -11.00 1.67 5.95
N PRO A 102 -10.66 2.97 6.03
CA PRO A 102 -10.38 3.78 4.85
C PRO A 102 -9.11 3.30 4.12
N TYR A 103 -8.99 3.71 2.86
CA TYR A 103 -7.74 3.59 2.12
C TYR A 103 -6.64 4.46 2.73
N VAL A 104 -5.42 3.93 2.74
CA VAL A 104 -4.20 4.61 3.22
C VAL A 104 -3.10 4.49 2.16
N TYR A 105 -2.18 5.44 2.17
CA TYR A 105 -0.97 5.38 1.35
C TYR A 105 0.00 4.34 1.91
N VAL A 106 0.44 3.41 1.05
CA VAL A 106 1.47 2.40 1.37
C VAL A 106 2.82 2.90 0.87
N GLU A 107 2.88 3.30 -0.41
CA GLU A 107 4.06 3.89 -1.05
C GLU A 107 3.64 5.14 -1.80
N GLN A 108 4.54 6.12 -1.86
CA GLN A 108 4.32 7.40 -2.53
C GLN A 108 5.59 7.81 -3.27
N ILE A 109 5.45 8.23 -4.52
CA ILE A 109 6.52 8.81 -5.32
C ILE A 109 5.98 9.97 -6.14
N ILE A 110 6.76 11.05 -6.25
CA ILE A 110 6.45 12.19 -7.11
C ILE A 110 7.45 12.18 -8.26
N THR A 111 6.95 12.22 -9.49
CA THR A 111 7.83 12.29 -10.66
C THR A 111 8.58 13.62 -10.71
N LYS A 112 9.81 13.57 -11.20
CA LYS A 112 10.67 14.72 -11.43
C LYS A 112 11.27 14.58 -12.82
N GLU A 113 11.38 15.69 -13.54
CA GLU A 113 12.14 15.76 -14.80
C GLU A 113 13.64 15.83 -14.54
#